data_AF-A0A1G6CJT6-F1
#
_entry.id   AF-A0A1G6CJT6-F1
#
_cell.length_a   1.000
_cell.length_b   1.000
_cell.length_c   1.000
_cell.angle_alpha   90.00
_cell.angle_beta   90.00
_cell.angle_gamma   90.00
#
_symmetry.space_group_name_H-M   'P 1'
#
loop_
_entity.id
_entity.type
_entity.pdbx_description
1 polymer ?
#
loop_
_entity_poly.entity_id
_entity_poly.type
_entity_poly.pdbx_seq_one_letter_code
_entity_poly.pdbx_strand_id
1 'polypeptide(L)'
;MPEEPFYAAYNVYFVVKNGKWDDGTDATKVVKVGPTTQFRLPYDKIPEAGTMPNAGYSPGRWSKIPDTTTVIRSGTTYTYTYWSAAGAAFETVKTAKIADVDMLAKADDNAVCRNLIADAKDEIDEYVYEDEMTQEQNTAVLDEIEDRLKRDLSFERERAAKIAEVEGFAKSGDNDECKKLIADAKTALESYFYDEDKTLDNNKAALQVIINELKQKLPAERIKAAKIAKIAEVEALAKADDSDASKKLIADAKAALEAYEYDDSKTEAENIAALEAIVSKLKTDLEKQREADKPQTDDNTVINPDGTKTVTKVREDSKGSIEIVVTTYDKADKAISEYDYQLAKSGTLDLKKVSVNNKKVVIPDTVKADGKTYKVTRLKKGFMKKCKKVTAVDVGKNVNTIDKNALTGANKVKTVTIRSKLKKVGKGAFKVMKKGTIKMNVSKKVYQKNLKLIEKSGISDNVKIKRVKGKK
;
A
#
# COMPACT_ATOMS: atom_id res chain seq x y z
N MET A 1 -80.90 6.76 18.15
CA MET A 1 -80.14 5.63 17.58
C MET A 1 -79.83 6.02 16.15
N PRO A 2 -78.57 6.08 15.69
CA PRO A 2 -78.32 6.21 14.27
C PRO A 2 -78.75 4.89 13.62
N GLU A 3 -79.57 4.96 12.57
CA GLU A 3 -79.87 3.81 11.73
C GLU A 3 -78.55 3.25 11.19
N GLU A 4 -78.30 1.95 11.42
CA GLU A 4 -77.15 1.27 10.81
C GLU A 4 -77.28 1.40 9.28
N PRO A 5 -76.20 1.73 8.57
CA PRO A 5 -76.25 1.82 7.12
C PRO A 5 -76.69 0.46 6.57
N PHE A 6 -77.82 0.44 5.86
CA PHE A 6 -78.34 -0.72 5.15
C PHE A 6 -77.29 -1.16 4.13
N TYR A 7 -76.40 -2.08 4.52
CA TYR A 7 -75.40 -2.57 3.58
C TYR A 7 -76.11 -3.36 2.49
N ALA A 8 -76.09 -2.80 1.27
CA ALA A 8 -76.68 -3.45 0.11
C ALA A 8 -76.00 -4.80 -0.17
N ALA A 9 -76.79 -5.81 -0.50
CA ALA A 9 -76.26 -7.08 -0.99
C ALA A 9 -75.66 -6.90 -2.39
N TYR A 10 -74.57 -7.62 -2.66
CA TYR A 10 -73.93 -7.67 -3.98
C TYR A 10 -74.33 -8.94 -4.73
N ASN A 11 -74.49 -8.82 -6.05
CA ASN A 11 -74.73 -9.97 -6.90
C ASN A 11 -73.39 -10.59 -7.33
N VAL A 12 -73.28 -11.90 -7.16
CA VAL A 12 -72.23 -12.74 -7.74
C VAL A 12 -72.85 -13.53 -8.89
N TYR A 13 -72.31 -13.37 -10.09
CA TYR A 13 -72.78 -14.01 -11.30
C TYR A 13 -71.90 -15.22 -11.62
N PHE A 14 -72.51 -16.34 -11.95
CA PHE A 14 -71.85 -17.51 -12.50
C PHE A 14 -72.32 -17.72 -13.93
N VAL A 15 -71.39 -17.73 -14.87
CA VAL A 15 -71.64 -17.92 -16.30
C VAL A 15 -70.95 -19.19 -16.75
N VAL A 16 -71.62 -20.01 -17.56
CA VAL A 16 -70.98 -21.16 -18.22
C VAL A 16 -70.90 -20.88 -19.71
N LYS A 17 -69.73 -21.13 -20.31
CA LYS A 17 -69.49 -21.00 -21.75
C LYS A 17 -69.11 -22.35 -22.34
N ASN A 18 -69.58 -22.60 -23.57
CA ASN A 18 -69.27 -23.80 -24.35
C ASN A 18 -69.71 -25.14 -23.72
N GLY A 19 -70.72 -25.08 -22.85
CA GLY A 19 -71.31 -26.25 -22.22
C GLY A 19 -72.40 -25.85 -21.26
N LYS A 20 -72.72 -26.76 -20.35
CA LYS A 20 -73.74 -26.59 -19.31
C LYS A 20 -73.12 -26.77 -17.94
N TRP A 21 -73.79 -26.28 -16.90
CA TRP A 21 -73.54 -26.70 -15.53
C TRP A 21 -73.81 -28.20 -15.37
N ASP A 22 -73.28 -28.81 -14.31
CA ASP A 22 -73.43 -30.27 -14.09
C ASP A 22 -74.88 -30.69 -13.83
N ASP A 23 -75.76 -29.74 -13.45
CA ASP A 23 -77.22 -29.93 -13.38
C ASP A 23 -77.93 -29.91 -14.75
N GLY A 24 -77.18 -29.75 -15.85
CA GLY A 24 -77.70 -29.75 -17.21
C GLY A 24 -78.29 -28.41 -17.68
N THR A 25 -78.18 -27.33 -16.91
CA THR A 25 -78.62 -25.98 -17.30
C THR A 25 -77.47 -25.13 -17.84
N ASP A 26 -77.75 -24.14 -18.69
CA ASP A 26 -76.77 -23.17 -19.21
C ASP A 26 -77.06 -21.72 -18.79
N ALA A 27 -78.12 -21.52 -17.99
CA ALA A 27 -78.51 -20.20 -17.51
C ALA A 27 -77.44 -19.60 -16.57
N THR A 28 -77.28 -18.27 -16.64
CA THR A 28 -76.47 -17.53 -15.67
C THR A 28 -77.09 -17.69 -14.28
N LYS A 29 -76.30 -18.16 -13.32
CA LYS A 29 -76.73 -18.31 -11.92
C LYS A 29 -76.31 -17.08 -11.12
N VAL A 30 -77.17 -16.61 -10.23
CA VAL A 30 -76.92 -15.38 -9.44
C VAL A 30 -77.02 -15.70 -7.95
N VAL A 31 -75.96 -15.41 -7.21
CA VAL A 31 -75.89 -15.56 -5.75
C VAL A 31 -75.78 -14.18 -5.12
N LYS A 32 -76.65 -13.87 -4.16
CA LYS A 32 -76.57 -12.61 -3.41
C LYS A 32 -75.71 -12.81 -2.17
N VAL A 33 -74.69 -11.98 -2.02
CA VAL A 33 -73.83 -11.93 -0.83
C VAL A 33 -74.06 -10.62 -0.09
N GLY A 34 -74.17 -10.68 1.24
CA GLY A 34 -74.57 -9.53 2.04
C GLY A 34 -74.25 -9.72 3.52
N PRO A 35 -74.84 -8.93 4.43
CA PRO A 35 -74.54 -9.00 5.86
C PRO A 35 -74.66 -10.41 6.45
N THR A 36 -75.67 -11.17 6.03
CA THR A 36 -75.93 -12.55 6.52
C THR A 36 -74.87 -13.56 6.08
N THR A 37 -74.25 -13.37 4.91
CA THR A 37 -73.13 -14.18 4.44
C THR A 37 -71.78 -13.55 4.78
N GLN A 38 -71.77 -12.48 5.59
CA GLN A 38 -70.59 -11.65 5.84
C GLN A 38 -69.91 -11.17 4.56
N PHE A 39 -70.70 -10.95 3.51
CA PHE A 39 -70.27 -10.59 2.16
C PHE A 39 -69.32 -11.61 1.53
N ARG A 40 -69.39 -12.87 1.95
CA ARG A 40 -68.61 -13.98 1.39
C ARG A 40 -69.52 -14.91 0.61
N LEU A 41 -68.92 -15.62 -0.35
CA LEU A 41 -69.60 -16.59 -1.18
C LEU A 41 -69.81 -17.91 -0.41
N PRO A 42 -71.05 -18.37 -0.19
CA PRO A 42 -71.28 -19.67 0.44
C PRO A 42 -70.86 -20.80 -0.49
N TYR A 43 -70.16 -21.80 0.06
CA TYR A 43 -69.62 -22.93 -0.71
C TYR A 43 -70.72 -23.70 -1.46
N ASP A 44 -71.86 -23.95 -0.81
CA ASP A 44 -73.01 -24.69 -1.36
C ASP A 44 -73.78 -23.92 -2.44
N LYS A 45 -73.39 -22.66 -2.72
CA LYS A 45 -73.97 -21.83 -3.77
C LYS A 45 -73.08 -21.69 -4.99
N ILE A 46 -71.88 -22.29 -4.98
CA ILE A 46 -71.03 -22.39 -6.16
C ILE A 46 -71.57 -23.52 -7.04
N PRO A 47 -71.97 -23.25 -8.29
CA PRO A 47 -72.49 -24.31 -9.16
C PRO A 47 -71.37 -25.26 -9.59
N GLU A 48 -71.69 -26.54 -9.64
CA GLU A 48 -70.82 -27.58 -10.18
C GLU A 48 -70.75 -27.45 -11.72
N ALA A 49 -69.54 -27.61 -12.25
CA ALA A 49 -69.23 -27.51 -13.67
C ALA A 49 -68.09 -28.45 -14.04
N GLY A 50 -68.06 -28.87 -15.30
CA GLY A 50 -66.96 -29.65 -15.88
C GLY A 50 -67.36 -31.00 -16.45
N THR A 51 -68.60 -31.46 -16.23
CA THR A 51 -69.07 -32.77 -16.71
C THR A 51 -69.97 -32.69 -17.95
N MET A 52 -70.42 -31.49 -18.33
CA MET A 52 -71.40 -31.27 -19.40
C MET A 52 -70.87 -30.34 -20.51
N PRO A 53 -69.76 -30.69 -21.21
CA PRO A 53 -69.29 -29.89 -22.35
C PRO A 53 -70.26 -29.98 -23.54
N ASN A 54 -70.30 -28.93 -24.36
CA ASN A 54 -70.89 -29.04 -25.70
C ASN A 54 -70.08 -30.03 -26.56
N ALA A 55 -70.69 -30.58 -27.61
CA ALA A 55 -69.99 -31.46 -28.54
C ALA A 55 -68.73 -30.77 -29.13
N GLY A 56 -67.58 -31.45 -29.06
CA GLY A 56 -66.28 -30.91 -29.50
C GLY A 56 -65.52 -30.13 -28.43
N TYR A 57 -66.07 -30.01 -27.21
CA TYR A 57 -65.42 -29.37 -26.07
C TYR A 57 -65.08 -30.39 -24.97
N SER A 58 -64.11 -30.06 -24.14
CA SER A 58 -63.62 -30.86 -23.01
C SER A 58 -63.77 -30.07 -21.70
N PRO A 59 -63.69 -30.72 -20.51
CA PRO A 59 -63.67 -30.02 -19.23
C PRO A 59 -62.66 -28.88 -19.26
N GLY A 60 -63.07 -27.67 -18.84
CA GLY A 60 -62.23 -26.47 -18.90
C GLY A 60 -61.97 -25.87 -17.53
N ARG A 61 -61.97 -24.54 -17.43
CA ARG A 61 -61.59 -23.85 -16.17
C ARG A 61 -62.51 -22.69 -15.81
N TRP A 62 -62.47 -22.34 -14.53
CA TRP A 62 -62.98 -21.07 -14.04
C TRP A 62 -62.06 -19.92 -14.46
N SER A 63 -62.63 -18.79 -14.86
CA SER A 63 -61.91 -17.53 -15.12
C SER A 63 -61.18 -17.03 -13.88
N LYS A 64 -61.75 -17.31 -12.70
CA LYS A 64 -61.13 -17.19 -11.39
C LYS A 64 -61.77 -18.25 -10.50
N ILE A 65 -60.98 -19.00 -9.74
CA ILE A 65 -61.55 -20.01 -8.84
C ILE A 65 -62.47 -19.29 -7.83
N PRO A 66 -63.76 -19.65 -7.74
CA PRO A 66 -64.66 -19.03 -6.77
C PRO A 66 -64.17 -19.31 -5.34
N ASP A 67 -63.85 -18.24 -4.61
CA ASP A 67 -63.31 -18.31 -3.25
C ASP A 67 -64.40 -17.97 -2.23
N THR A 68 -64.52 -18.82 -1.21
CA THR A 68 -65.50 -18.68 -0.13
C THR A 68 -64.97 -17.80 1.02
N THR A 69 -63.70 -17.41 0.96
CA THR A 69 -63.02 -16.64 2.00
C THR A 69 -62.77 -15.18 1.63
N THR A 70 -63.00 -14.76 0.40
CA THR A 70 -62.84 -13.36 0.01
C THR A 70 -64.11 -12.55 0.33
N VAL A 71 -63.94 -11.36 0.92
CA VAL A 71 -65.02 -10.40 1.13
C VAL A 71 -65.33 -9.69 -0.20
N ILE A 72 -66.55 -9.84 -0.69
CA ILE A 72 -67.03 -9.28 -1.95
C ILE A 72 -67.70 -7.93 -1.68
N ARG A 73 -67.20 -6.88 -2.34
CA ARG A 73 -67.67 -5.49 -2.14
C ARG A 73 -68.26 -4.85 -3.40
N SER A 74 -68.38 -5.62 -4.48
CA SER A 74 -68.91 -5.18 -5.77
C SER A 74 -69.49 -6.36 -6.54
N GLY A 75 -70.26 -6.08 -7.60
CA GLY A 75 -70.68 -7.11 -8.53
C GLY A 75 -69.49 -7.90 -9.06
N THR A 76 -69.53 -9.23 -8.91
CA THR A 76 -68.43 -10.14 -9.26
C THR A 76 -68.96 -11.21 -10.21
N THR A 77 -68.19 -11.56 -11.24
CA THR A 77 -68.57 -12.61 -12.20
C THR A 77 -67.50 -13.70 -12.25
N TYR A 78 -67.92 -14.95 -12.10
CA TYR A 78 -67.12 -16.14 -12.31
C TYR A 78 -67.61 -16.87 -13.56
N THR A 79 -66.74 -17.12 -14.52
CA THR A 79 -67.10 -17.82 -15.75
C THR A 79 -66.42 -19.18 -15.79
N TYR A 80 -67.16 -20.27 -15.96
CA TYR A 80 -66.60 -21.57 -16.31
C TYR A 80 -66.65 -21.75 -17.82
N THR A 81 -65.51 -21.90 -18.46
CA THR A 81 -65.42 -22.05 -19.92
C THR A 81 -64.90 -23.44 -20.24
N TYR A 82 -65.68 -24.25 -20.95
CA TYR A 82 -65.21 -25.53 -21.50
C TYR A 82 -64.25 -25.28 -22.67
N TRP A 83 -63.19 -26.08 -22.77
CA TRP A 83 -62.14 -25.90 -23.78
C TRP A 83 -62.51 -26.53 -25.11
N SER A 84 -62.32 -25.80 -26.20
CA SER A 84 -62.24 -26.40 -27.53
C SER A 84 -61.02 -27.33 -27.60
N ALA A 85 -60.97 -28.22 -28.60
CA ALA A 85 -59.77 -29.06 -28.81
C ALA A 85 -58.48 -28.21 -28.96
N ALA A 86 -58.60 -27.05 -29.60
CA ALA A 86 -57.50 -26.08 -29.73
C ALA A 86 -57.14 -25.43 -28.38
N GLY A 87 -58.14 -25.04 -27.58
CA GLY A 87 -57.91 -24.51 -26.23
C GLY A 87 -57.22 -25.52 -25.30
N ALA A 88 -57.61 -26.79 -25.35
CA ALA A 88 -56.96 -27.84 -24.55
C ALA A 88 -55.49 -28.07 -24.98
N ALA A 89 -55.21 -28.04 -26.29
CA ALA A 89 -53.83 -28.11 -26.79
C ALA A 89 -53.01 -26.87 -26.36
N PHE A 90 -53.63 -25.68 -26.36
CA PHE A 90 -53.01 -24.43 -25.95
C PHE A 90 -52.58 -24.44 -24.47
N GLU A 91 -53.38 -25.01 -23.56
CA GLU A 91 -52.98 -25.15 -22.14
C GLU A 91 -51.73 -26.02 -21.95
N THR A 92 -51.51 -26.99 -22.84
CA THR A 92 -50.27 -27.78 -22.85
C THR A 92 -49.07 -26.92 -23.27
N VAL A 93 -49.24 -26.08 -24.29
CA VAL A 93 -48.22 -25.11 -24.74
C VAL A 93 -47.88 -24.11 -23.64
N LYS A 94 -48.91 -23.58 -22.99
CA LYS A 94 -48.79 -22.66 -21.86
C LYS A 94 -48.02 -23.27 -20.69
N THR A 95 -48.32 -24.51 -20.32
CA THR A 95 -47.59 -25.24 -19.26
C THR A 95 -46.11 -25.40 -19.64
N ALA A 96 -45.82 -25.73 -20.89
CA ALA A 96 -44.44 -25.80 -21.38
C ALA A 96 -43.74 -24.43 -21.34
N LYS A 97 -44.44 -23.36 -21.72
CA LYS A 97 -43.90 -22.00 -21.68
C LYS A 97 -43.56 -21.52 -20.27
N ILE A 98 -44.41 -21.83 -19.29
CA ILE A 98 -44.12 -21.55 -17.87
C ILE A 98 -42.83 -22.28 -17.44
N ALA A 99 -42.64 -23.53 -17.87
CA ALA A 99 -41.41 -24.27 -17.58
C ALA A 99 -40.18 -23.64 -18.28
N ASP A 100 -40.32 -23.19 -19.52
CA ASP A 100 -39.25 -22.47 -20.24
C ASP A 100 -38.86 -21.18 -19.51
N VAL A 101 -39.85 -20.41 -19.04
CA VAL A 101 -39.64 -19.21 -18.23
C VAL A 101 -38.92 -19.52 -16.91
N ASP A 102 -39.32 -20.59 -16.22
CA ASP A 102 -38.64 -21.06 -15.00
C ASP A 102 -37.17 -21.40 -15.26
N MET A 103 -36.85 -21.97 -16.43
CA MET A 103 -35.48 -22.30 -16.83
C MET A 103 -34.61 -21.07 -17.12
N LEU A 104 -35.20 -19.88 -17.29
CA LEU A 104 -34.44 -18.63 -17.46
C LEU A 104 -33.82 -18.13 -16.14
N ALA A 105 -34.28 -18.62 -14.98
CA ALA A 105 -33.75 -18.25 -13.67
C ALA A 105 -32.29 -18.68 -13.50
N LYS A 106 -31.48 -17.83 -12.89
CA LYS A 106 -30.10 -18.12 -12.51
C LYS A 106 -29.92 -18.05 -11.00
N ALA A 107 -28.96 -18.82 -10.49
CA ALA A 107 -28.68 -18.91 -9.06
C ALA A 107 -28.24 -17.58 -8.43
N ASP A 108 -27.60 -16.72 -9.22
CA ASP A 108 -27.07 -15.41 -8.83
C ASP A 108 -28.00 -14.24 -9.17
N ASP A 109 -29.21 -14.51 -9.67
CA ASP A 109 -30.19 -13.46 -9.99
C ASP A 109 -30.55 -12.65 -8.74
N ASN A 110 -30.68 -11.34 -8.91
CA ASN A 110 -31.12 -10.43 -7.86
C ASN A 110 -32.64 -10.51 -7.64
N ALA A 111 -33.17 -9.74 -6.69
CA ALA A 111 -34.61 -9.73 -6.40
C ALA A 111 -35.45 -9.25 -7.59
N VAL A 112 -34.96 -8.30 -8.38
CA VAL A 112 -35.67 -7.74 -9.54
C VAL A 112 -35.84 -8.80 -10.62
N CYS A 113 -34.76 -9.52 -10.99
CA CYS A 113 -34.82 -10.64 -11.93
C CYS A 113 -35.82 -11.72 -11.50
N ARG A 114 -35.82 -12.08 -10.21
CA ARG A 114 -36.76 -13.09 -9.69
C ARG A 114 -38.21 -12.63 -9.78
N ASN A 115 -38.48 -11.35 -9.50
CA ASN A 115 -39.82 -10.79 -9.62
C ASN A 115 -40.27 -10.74 -11.10
N LEU A 116 -39.40 -10.33 -12.04
CA LEU A 116 -39.72 -10.34 -13.47
C LEU A 116 -40.12 -11.74 -13.96
N ILE A 117 -39.42 -12.79 -13.50
CA ILE A 117 -39.76 -14.18 -13.83
C ILE A 117 -41.12 -14.56 -13.25
N ALA A 118 -41.39 -14.21 -11.99
CA ALA A 118 -42.68 -14.48 -11.36
C ALA A 118 -43.83 -13.77 -12.09
N ASP A 119 -43.67 -12.48 -12.38
CA ASP A 119 -44.67 -11.65 -13.07
C ASP A 119 -44.98 -12.21 -14.47
N ALA A 120 -43.95 -12.61 -15.23
CA ALA A 120 -44.14 -13.22 -16.54
C ALA A 120 -44.86 -14.58 -16.48
N LYS A 121 -44.58 -15.39 -15.45
CA LYS A 121 -45.31 -16.65 -15.22
C LYS A 121 -46.77 -16.40 -14.91
N ASP A 122 -47.05 -15.42 -14.05
CA ASP A 122 -48.42 -15.05 -13.68
C ASP A 122 -49.18 -14.52 -14.90
N GLU A 123 -48.53 -13.71 -15.75
CA GLU A 123 -49.13 -13.21 -17.00
C GLU A 123 -49.43 -14.33 -18.00
N ILE A 124 -48.51 -15.28 -18.18
CA ILE A 124 -48.75 -16.49 -18.97
C ILE A 124 -49.89 -17.31 -18.36
N ASP A 125 -49.91 -17.49 -17.04
CA ASP A 125 -50.94 -18.24 -16.30
C ASP A 125 -52.32 -17.58 -16.34
N GLU A 126 -52.39 -16.25 -16.44
CA GLU A 126 -53.66 -15.54 -16.55
C GLU A 126 -54.22 -15.57 -17.98
N TYR A 127 -53.35 -15.65 -19.00
CA TYR A 127 -53.78 -15.69 -20.40
C TYR A 127 -54.71 -16.88 -20.70
N VAL A 128 -55.80 -16.60 -21.41
CA VAL A 128 -56.86 -17.56 -21.81
C VAL A 128 -56.86 -17.65 -23.33
N TYR A 129 -57.00 -18.86 -23.87
CA TYR A 129 -57.16 -19.05 -25.31
C TYR A 129 -58.35 -18.24 -25.85
N GLU A 130 -58.08 -17.38 -26.84
CA GLU A 130 -59.11 -16.62 -27.55
C GLU A 130 -59.55 -17.39 -28.80
N ASP A 131 -60.79 -17.88 -28.82
CA ASP A 131 -61.35 -18.65 -29.94
C ASP A 131 -61.46 -17.82 -31.25
N GLU A 132 -61.37 -16.49 -31.16
CA GLU A 132 -61.34 -15.58 -32.32
C GLU A 132 -59.95 -15.50 -33.00
N MET A 133 -58.89 -15.94 -32.30
CA MET A 133 -57.51 -15.96 -32.78
C MET A 133 -57.10 -17.36 -33.26
N THR A 134 -56.19 -17.43 -34.22
CA THR A 134 -55.59 -18.72 -34.61
C THR A 134 -54.73 -19.29 -33.48
N GLN A 135 -54.43 -20.59 -33.55
CA GLN A 135 -53.50 -21.22 -32.60
C GLN A 135 -52.12 -20.56 -32.62
N GLU A 136 -51.64 -20.18 -33.81
CA GLU A 136 -50.37 -19.45 -33.99
C GLU A 136 -50.43 -18.08 -33.33
N GLN A 137 -51.52 -17.33 -33.50
CA GLN A 137 -51.68 -16.01 -32.88
C GLN A 137 -51.73 -16.10 -31.35
N ASN A 138 -52.46 -17.06 -30.78
CA ASN A 138 -52.48 -17.27 -29.34
C ASN A 138 -51.10 -17.65 -28.79
N THR A 139 -50.36 -18.49 -29.52
CA THR A 139 -49.00 -18.89 -29.14
C THR A 139 -48.03 -17.71 -29.22
N ALA A 140 -48.19 -16.85 -30.24
CA ALA A 140 -47.37 -15.65 -30.41
C ALA A 140 -47.47 -14.67 -29.23
N VAL A 141 -48.64 -14.58 -28.56
CA VAL A 141 -48.77 -13.77 -27.33
C VAL A 141 -47.87 -14.32 -26.22
N LEU A 142 -47.81 -15.64 -26.04
CA LEU A 142 -46.93 -16.26 -25.05
C LEU A 142 -45.45 -16.08 -25.39
N ASP A 143 -45.11 -16.17 -26.68
CA ASP A 143 -43.74 -15.91 -27.17
C ASP A 143 -43.33 -14.45 -26.94
N GLU A 144 -44.24 -13.48 -27.13
CA GLU A 144 -43.98 -12.06 -26.87
C GLU A 144 -43.69 -11.78 -25.38
N ILE A 145 -44.42 -12.42 -24.47
CA ILE A 145 -44.16 -12.33 -23.02
C ILE A 145 -42.77 -12.89 -22.69
N GLU A 146 -42.42 -14.06 -23.23
CA GLU A 146 -41.11 -14.68 -23.00
C GLU A 146 -39.97 -13.83 -23.58
N ASP A 147 -40.13 -13.28 -24.78
CA ASP A 147 -39.14 -12.43 -25.42
C ASP A 147 -38.96 -11.09 -24.68
N ARG A 148 -40.05 -10.52 -24.14
CA ARG A 148 -39.96 -9.36 -23.23
C ARG A 148 -39.17 -9.71 -21.98
N LEU A 149 -39.51 -10.82 -21.31
CA LEU A 149 -38.78 -11.28 -20.13
C LEU A 149 -37.28 -11.49 -20.42
N LYS A 150 -36.94 -12.12 -21.54
CA LYS A 150 -35.54 -12.33 -21.94
C LYS A 150 -34.78 -11.00 -22.10
N ARG A 151 -35.40 -9.98 -22.70
CA ARG A 151 -34.81 -8.63 -22.80
C ARG A 151 -34.60 -8.01 -21.43
N ASP A 152 -35.64 -8.03 -20.59
CA ASP A 152 -35.61 -7.37 -19.28
C ASP A 152 -34.60 -8.03 -18.34
N LEU A 153 -34.55 -9.37 -18.31
CA LEU A 153 -33.51 -10.12 -17.60
C LEU A 153 -32.11 -9.81 -18.13
N SER A 154 -31.94 -9.71 -19.45
CA SER A 154 -30.64 -9.39 -20.05
C SER A 154 -30.16 -7.99 -19.67
N PHE A 155 -31.08 -7.03 -19.58
CA PHE A 155 -30.78 -5.68 -19.13
C PHE A 155 -30.49 -5.62 -17.62
N GLU A 156 -31.36 -6.19 -16.79
CA GLU A 156 -31.23 -6.10 -15.33
C GLU A 156 -29.99 -6.84 -14.81
N ARG A 157 -29.61 -7.97 -15.44
CA ARG A 157 -28.36 -8.66 -15.14
C ARG A 157 -27.14 -7.81 -15.49
N GLU A 158 -27.16 -7.11 -16.63
CA GLU A 158 -26.09 -6.17 -16.99
C GLU A 158 -26.01 -5.04 -15.96
N ARG A 159 -27.15 -4.44 -15.59
CA ARG A 159 -27.23 -3.39 -14.59
C ARG A 159 -26.69 -3.83 -13.24
N ALA A 160 -27.08 -5.02 -12.76
CA ALA A 160 -26.55 -5.61 -11.54
C ALA A 160 -25.03 -5.83 -11.62
N ALA A 161 -24.52 -6.32 -12.75
CA ALA A 161 -23.08 -6.49 -12.97
C ALA A 161 -22.33 -5.15 -12.95
N LYS A 162 -22.90 -4.09 -13.53
CA LYS A 162 -22.32 -2.73 -13.50
C LYS A 162 -22.35 -2.12 -12.11
N ILE A 163 -23.39 -2.35 -11.32
CA ILE A 163 -23.43 -1.94 -9.91
C ILE A 163 -22.30 -2.62 -9.13
N ALA A 164 -22.11 -3.93 -9.31
CA ALA A 164 -21.00 -4.65 -8.69
C ALA A 164 -19.62 -4.15 -9.17
N GLU A 165 -19.48 -3.78 -10.45
CA GLU A 165 -18.28 -3.13 -11.00
C GLU A 165 -18.01 -1.79 -10.27
N VAL A 166 -19.04 -0.95 -10.08
CA VAL A 166 -18.93 0.32 -9.34
C VAL A 166 -18.45 0.11 -7.92
N GLU A 167 -19.06 -0.83 -7.20
CA GLU A 167 -18.69 -1.15 -5.81
C GLU A 167 -17.24 -1.61 -5.70
N GLY A 168 -16.75 -2.34 -6.72
CA GLY A 168 -15.36 -2.78 -6.82
C GLY A 168 -14.34 -1.66 -6.98
N PHE A 169 -14.74 -0.43 -7.34
CA PHE A 169 -13.80 0.70 -7.39
C PHE A 169 -13.39 1.21 -6.01
N ALA A 170 -14.13 0.94 -4.94
CA ALA A 170 -13.81 1.43 -3.61
C ALA A 170 -12.46 0.89 -3.13
N LYS A 171 -11.58 1.79 -2.66
CA LYS A 171 -10.26 1.44 -2.09
C LYS A 171 -10.13 1.92 -0.65
N SER A 172 -9.37 1.16 0.14
CA SER A 172 -8.94 1.61 1.47
C SER A 172 -8.11 2.90 1.32
N GLY A 173 -8.52 3.97 2.00
CA GLY A 173 -7.88 5.29 1.92
C GLY A 173 -8.57 6.31 1.01
N ASP A 174 -9.66 5.93 0.31
CA ASP A 174 -10.48 6.91 -0.42
C ASP A 174 -11.03 7.99 0.52
N ASN A 175 -10.94 9.26 0.09
CA ASN A 175 -11.53 10.39 0.81
C ASN A 175 -13.05 10.46 0.58
N ASP A 176 -13.72 11.37 1.26
CA ASP A 176 -15.18 11.47 1.19
C ASP A 176 -15.68 11.85 -0.21
N GLU A 177 -14.92 12.63 -0.98
CA GLU A 177 -15.27 12.97 -2.36
C GLU A 177 -15.17 11.76 -3.30
N CYS A 178 -14.12 10.93 -3.16
CA CYS A 178 -14.00 9.67 -3.90
C CYS A 178 -15.16 8.72 -3.58
N LYS A 179 -15.50 8.57 -2.28
CA LYS A 179 -16.65 7.76 -1.85
C LYS A 179 -17.95 8.30 -2.43
N LYS A 180 -18.12 9.63 -2.46
CA LYS A 180 -19.30 10.28 -3.02
C LYS A 180 -19.41 10.01 -4.52
N LEU A 181 -18.34 10.13 -5.30
CA LEU A 181 -18.35 9.81 -6.73
C LEU A 181 -18.79 8.36 -7.00
N ILE A 182 -18.30 7.40 -6.22
CA ILE A 182 -18.67 5.98 -6.32
C ILE A 182 -20.16 5.79 -5.96
N ALA A 183 -20.61 6.42 -4.87
CA ALA A 183 -22.00 6.34 -4.43
C ALA A 183 -22.98 6.98 -5.42
N ASP A 184 -22.63 8.13 -6.01
CA ASP A 184 -23.42 8.82 -7.02
C ASP A 184 -23.53 7.96 -8.30
N ALA A 185 -22.43 7.34 -8.74
CA ALA A 185 -22.45 6.44 -9.89
C ALA A 185 -23.30 5.19 -9.63
N LYS A 186 -23.20 4.60 -8.43
CA LYS A 186 -24.06 3.50 -8.02
C LYS A 186 -25.53 3.90 -8.02
N THR A 187 -25.87 5.06 -7.45
CA THR A 187 -27.23 5.59 -7.41
C THR A 187 -27.77 5.86 -8.82
N ALA A 188 -26.93 6.36 -9.72
CA ALA A 188 -27.29 6.60 -11.11
C ALA A 188 -27.62 5.28 -11.85
N LEU A 189 -26.84 4.22 -11.65
CA LEU A 189 -27.15 2.89 -12.16
C LEU A 189 -28.44 2.35 -11.53
N GLU A 190 -28.58 2.48 -10.21
CA GLU A 190 -29.76 2.03 -9.48
C GLU A 190 -31.05 2.74 -9.92
N SER A 191 -30.94 3.98 -10.38
CA SER A 191 -32.09 4.77 -10.85
C SER A 191 -32.33 4.65 -12.37
N TYR A 192 -31.45 3.96 -13.10
CA TYR A 192 -31.61 3.78 -14.54
C TYR A 192 -32.52 2.57 -14.80
N PHE A 193 -33.69 2.81 -15.39
CA PHE A 193 -34.65 1.80 -15.82
C PHE A 193 -34.56 1.58 -17.35
N TYR A 194 -35.02 0.43 -17.82
CA TYR A 194 -35.07 0.13 -19.25
C TYR A 194 -35.96 1.15 -19.98
N ASP A 195 -35.44 1.73 -21.05
CA ASP A 195 -36.13 2.69 -21.91
C ASP A 195 -36.65 1.93 -23.15
N GLU A 196 -37.97 1.80 -23.27
CA GLU A 196 -38.63 1.05 -24.35
C GLU A 196 -38.41 1.68 -25.73
N ASP A 197 -38.09 2.97 -25.81
CA ASP A 197 -37.78 3.66 -27.06
C ASP A 197 -36.36 3.33 -27.58
N LYS A 198 -35.55 2.61 -26.79
CA LYS A 198 -34.17 2.25 -27.11
C LYS A 198 -33.99 0.74 -27.29
N THR A 199 -33.07 0.37 -28.18
CA THR A 199 -32.62 -1.02 -28.29
C THR A 199 -31.96 -1.49 -26.99
N LEU A 200 -31.93 -2.81 -26.76
CA LEU A 200 -31.24 -3.41 -25.63
C LEU A 200 -29.77 -2.96 -25.55
N ASP A 201 -29.07 -2.93 -26.68
CA ASP A 201 -27.68 -2.52 -26.75
C ASP A 201 -27.49 -1.05 -26.37
N ASN A 202 -28.39 -0.16 -26.79
CA ASN A 202 -28.34 1.25 -26.43
C ASN A 202 -28.61 1.48 -24.93
N ASN A 203 -29.54 0.72 -24.35
CA ASN A 203 -29.79 0.73 -22.91
C ASN A 203 -28.55 0.25 -22.13
N LYS A 204 -27.92 -0.85 -22.56
CA LYS A 204 -26.66 -1.33 -21.95
C LYS A 204 -25.50 -0.34 -22.12
N ALA A 205 -25.40 0.31 -23.27
CA ALA A 205 -24.40 1.34 -23.52
C ALA A 205 -24.56 2.53 -22.57
N ALA A 206 -25.79 2.94 -22.25
CA ALA A 206 -26.05 4.01 -21.29
C ALA A 206 -25.56 3.66 -19.88
N LEU A 207 -25.72 2.42 -19.42
CA LEU A 207 -25.12 1.95 -18.16
C LEU A 207 -23.59 2.05 -18.20
N GLN A 208 -22.98 1.68 -19.32
CA GLN A 208 -21.52 1.75 -19.49
C GLN A 208 -20.99 3.19 -19.49
N VAL A 209 -21.76 4.16 -19.98
CA VAL A 209 -21.39 5.58 -19.94
C VAL A 209 -21.19 6.05 -18.49
N ILE A 210 -22.08 5.65 -17.57
CA ILE A 210 -21.96 5.99 -16.14
C ILE A 210 -20.62 5.48 -15.55
N ILE A 211 -20.24 4.24 -15.87
CA ILE A 211 -18.95 3.67 -15.46
C ILE A 211 -17.77 4.44 -16.05
N ASN A 212 -17.84 4.79 -17.32
CA ASN A 212 -16.75 5.50 -18.01
C ASN A 212 -16.53 6.89 -17.41
N GLU A 213 -17.60 7.60 -17.07
CA GLU A 213 -17.50 8.87 -16.34
C GLU A 213 -16.84 8.71 -14.97
N LEU A 214 -17.21 7.66 -14.22
CA LEU A 214 -16.56 7.35 -12.94
C LEU A 214 -15.07 7.06 -13.13
N LYS A 215 -14.72 6.21 -14.12
CA LYS A 215 -13.32 5.87 -14.45
C LYS A 215 -12.49 7.10 -14.84
N GLN A 216 -13.11 8.10 -15.45
CA GLN A 216 -12.45 9.34 -15.80
C GLN A 216 -12.23 10.26 -14.58
N LYS A 217 -13.25 10.41 -13.73
CA LYS A 217 -13.23 11.38 -12.62
C LYS A 217 -12.49 10.87 -11.38
N LEU A 218 -12.62 9.57 -11.07
CA LEU A 218 -12.13 8.99 -9.82
C LEU A 218 -10.60 9.03 -9.67
N PRO A 219 -9.77 8.71 -10.70
CA PRO A 219 -8.32 8.78 -10.57
C PRO A 219 -7.83 10.19 -10.25
N ALA A 220 -8.36 11.22 -10.91
CA ALA A 220 -8.00 12.61 -10.66
C ALA A 220 -8.26 13.01 -9.20
N GLU A 221 -9.40 12.58 -8.63
CA GLU A 221 -9.76 12.88 -7.24
C GLU A 221 -8.84 12.16 -6.24
N ARG A 222 -8.47 10.91 -6.52
CA ARG A 222 -7.48 10.18 -5.71
C ARG A 222 -6.12 10.83 -5.71
N ILE A 223 -5.68 11.36 -6.85
CA ILE A 223 -4.40 12.07 -6.95
C ILE A 223 -4.43 13.36 -6.13
N LYS A 224 -5.56 14.08 -6.09
CA LYS A 224 -5.72 15.23 -5.18
C LYS A 224 -5.59 14.82 -3.71
N ALA A 225 -6.25 13.73 -3.30
CA ALA A 225 -6.15 13.21 -1.94
C ALA A 225 -4.72 12.77 -1.58
N ALA A 226 -4.06 12.04 -2.49
CA ALA A 226 -2.68 11.60 -2.33
C ALA A 226 -1.71 12.79 -2.23
N LYS A 227 -1.91 13.84 -3.03
CA LYS A 227 -1.16 15.09 -2.95
C LYS A 227 -1.25 15.71 -1.56
N ILE A 228 -2.46 15.84 -1.00
CA ILE A 228 -2.67 16.39 0.35
C ILE A 228 -1.93 15.55 1.39
N ALA A 229 -2.01 14.22 1.32
CA ALA A 229 -1.29 13.34 2.23
C ALA A 229 0.24 13.49 2.12
N LYS A 230 0.78 13.64 0.90
CA LYS A 230 2.21 13.85 0.66
C LYS A 230 2.69 15.22 1.12
N ILE A 231 1.86 16.26 1.02
CA ILE A 231 2.16 17.59 1.59
C ILE A 231 2.28 17.47 3.11
N ALA A 232 1.32 16.81 3.77
CA ALA A 232 1.39 16.58 5.22
C ALA A 232 2.64 15.76 5.62
N GLU A 233 3.01 14.74 4.82
CA GLU A 233 4.25 13.97 5.03
C GLU A 233 5.48 14.88 4.96
N VAL A 234 5.56 15.77 3.97
CA VAL A 234 6.68 16.71 3.81
C VAL A 234 6.74 17.71 4.97
N GLU A 235 5.62 18.27 5.39
CA GLU A 235 5.56 19.21 6.51
C GLU A 235 6.01 18.57 7.82
N ALA A 236 5.62 17.30 8.05
CA ALA A 236 6.02 16.54 9.24
C ALA A 236 7.53 16.24 9.29
N LEU A 237 8.27 16.38 8.18
CA LEU A 237 9.74 16.19 8.18
C LEU A 237 10.49 17.37 8.79
N ALA A 238 9.84 18.52 9.00
CA ALA A 238 10.45 19.70 9.59
C ALA A 238 10.85 19.47 11.05
N LYS A 239 12.03 19.98 11.44
CA LYS A 239 12.50 19.98 12.82
C LYS A 239 12.71 21.41 13.30
N ALA A 240 12.50 21.63 14.60
CA ALA A 240 12.64 22.95 15.22
C ALA A 240 14.06 23.53 15.08
N ASP A 241 15.07 22.67 15.04
CA ASP A 241 16.50 22.99 14.91
C ASP A 241 17.01 23.00 13.46
N ASP A 242 16.12 22.84 12.46
CA ASP A 242 16.53 22.91 11.06
C ASP A 242 17.07 24.29 10.68
N SER A 243 18.14 24.30 9.88
CA SER A 243 18.70 25.52 9.27
C SER A 243 17.72 26.15 8.27
N ASP A 244 17.98 27.40 7.88
CA ASP A 244 17.19 28.06 6.84
C ASP A 244 17.29 27.33 5.49
N ALA A 245 18.43 26.70 5.19
CA ALA A 245 18.59 25.87 3.99
C ALA A 245 17.72 24.60 4.05
N SER A 246 17.71 23.89 5.19
CA SER A 246 16.85 22.72 5.41
C SER A 246 15.36 23.08 5.34
N LYS A 247 14.96 24.21 5.94
CA LYS A 247 13.58 24.73 5.86
C LYS A 247 13.19 25.08 4.42
N LYS A 248 14.11 25.69 3.66
CA LYS A 248 13.88 26.02 2.24
C LYS A 248 13.64 24.77 1.40
N LEU A 249 14.40 23.69 1.61
CA LEU A 249 14.18 22.42 0.89
C LEU A 249 12.77 21.87 1.12
N ILE A 250 12.27 21.91 2.35
CA ILE A 250 10.91 21.48 2.71
C ILE A 250 9.87 22.37 2.00
N ALA A 251 10.06 23.70 2.03
CA ALA A 251 9.16 24.65 1.37
C ALA A 251 9.12 24.44 -0.17
N ASP A 252 10.27 24.27 -0.80
CA ASP A 252 10.38 24.02 -2.24
C ASP A 252 9.68 22.69 -2.63
N ALA A 253 9.86 21.63 -1.83
CA ALA A 253 9.20 20.35 -2.06
C ALA A 253 7.69 20.43 -1.88
N LYS A 254 7.21 21.15 -0.85
CA LYS A 254 5.78 21.43 -0.66
C LYS A 254 5.20 22.17 -1.86
N ALA A 255 5.86 23.24 -2.33
CA ALA A 255 5.41 23.98 -3.51
C ALA A 255 5.38 23.11 -4.77
N ALA A 256 6.37 22.23 -4.95
CA ALA A 256 6.39 21.28 -6.06
C ALA A 256 5.23 20.28 -6.00
N LEU A 257 4.85 19.81 -4.80
CA LEU A 257 3.66 18.98 -4.61
C LEU A 257 2.38 19.78 -4.89
N GLU A 258 2.24 21.00 -4.37
CA GLU A 258 1.07 21.86 -4.58
C GLU A 258 0.80 22.11 -6.06
N ALA A 259 1.85 22.40 -6.82
CA ALA A 259 1.84 22.63 -8.27
C ALA A 259 1.64 21.36 -9.10
N TYR A 260 1.65 20.16 -8.49
CA TYR A 260 1.41 18.92 -9.22
C TYR A 260 -0.07 18.81 -9.61
N GLU A 261 -0.30 18.66 -10.92
CA GLU A 261 -1.61 18.39 -11.52
C GLU A 261 -1.68 16.95 -12.03
N TYR A 262 -2.89 16.40 -12.05
CA TYR A 262 -3.13 15.05 -12.56
C TYR A 262 -2.82 14.98 -14.06
N ASP A 263 -1.98 14.03 -14.45
CA ASP A 263 -1.64 13.74 -15.84
C ASP A 263 -2.52 12.57 -16.32
N ASP A 264 -3.50 12.89 -17.17
CA ASP A 264 -4.47 11.94 -17.71
C ASP A 264 -3.87 10.97 -18.74
N SER A 265 -2.66 11.25 -19.24
CA SER A 265 -1.89 10.31 -20.06
C SER A 265 -1.22 9.20 -19.25
N LYS A 266 -1.16 9.35 -17.93
CA LYS A 266 -0.55 8.40 -16.98
C LYS A 266 -1.60 7.64 -16.19
N THR A 267 -1.22 6.45 -15.76
CA THR A 267 -2.01 5.67 -14.80
C THR A 267 -2.05 6.34 -13.42
N GLU A 268 -3.04 5.97 -12.60
CA GLU A 268 -3.12 6.39 -11.19
C GLU A 268 -1.81 6.08 -10.45
N ALA A 269 -1.22 4.89 -10.69
CA ALA A 269 0.01 4.46 -10.04
C ALA A 269 1.24 5.30 -10.46
N GLU A 270 1.34 5.66 -11.74
CA GLU A 270 2.44 6.50 -12.24
C GLU A 270 2.35 7.95 -11.72
N ASN A 271 1.13 8.47 -11.58
CA ASN A 271 0.92 9.77 -10.94
C ASN A 271 1.34 9.73 -9.46
N ILE A 272 0.96 8.68 -8.72
CA ILE A 272 1.40 8.47 -7.33
C ILE A 272 2.93 8.36 -7.25
N ALA A 273 3.56 7.60 -8.13
CA ALA A 273 5.02 7.46 -8.17
C ALA A 273 5.74 8.80 -8.40
N ALA A 274 5.15 9.71 -9.20
CA ALA A 274 5.69 11.05 -9.39
C ALA A 274 5.66 11.89 -8.10
N LEU A 275 4.55 11.83 -7.35
CA LEU A 275 4.45 12.48 -6.03
C LEU A 275 5.47 11.88 -5.04
N GLU A 276 5.63 10.55 -5.02
CA GLU A 276 6.59 9.86 -4.16
C GLU A 276 8.05 10.18 -4.51
N ALA A 277 8.36 10.39 -5.78
CA ALA A 277 9.69 10.80 -6.22
C ALA A 277 10.07 12.18 -5.66
N ILE A 278 9.13 13.12 -5.56
CA ILE A 278 9.35 14.44 -4.95
C ILE A 278 9.73 14.28 -3.47
N VAL A 279 8.94 13.50 -2.72
CA VAL A 279 9.20 13.25 -1.30
C VAL A 279 10.52 12.50 -1.07
N SER A 280 10.82 11.51 -1.91
CA SER A 280 12.06 10.71 -1.81
C SER A 280 13.30 11.56 -2.08
N LYS A 281 13.22 12.46 -3.06
CA LYS A 281 14.27 13.45 -3.33
C LYS A 281 14.47 14.38 -2.14
N LEU A 282 13.39 14.93 -1.58
CA LEU A 282 13.46 15.77 -0.38
C LEU A 282 14.16 15.06 0.77
N LYS A 283 13.77 13.81 1.09
CA LYS A 283 14.38 13.05 2.20
C LYS A 283 15.89 12.93 2.03
N THR A 284 16.34 12.64 0.80
CA THR A 284 17.77 12.53 0.46
C THR A 284 18.51 13.85 0.61
N ASP A 285 17.93 14.94 0.09
CA ASP A 285 18.56 16.26 0.11
C ASP A 285 18.58 16.84 1.53
N LEU A 286 17.53 16.60 2.32
CA LEU A 286 17.43 17.00 3.72
C LEU A 286 18.43 16.26 4.61
N GLU A 287 18.67 14.96 4.37
CA GLU A 287 19.70 14.20 5.09
C GLU A 287 21.09 14.78 4.84
N LYS A 288 21.44 15.07 3.58
CA LYS A 288 22.72 15.68 3.21
C LYS A 288 22.86 17.07 3.82
N GLN A 289 21.80 17.90 3.73
CA GLN A 289 21.83 19.26 4.24
C GLN A 289 21.99 19.27 5.76
N ARG A 290 21.24 18.44 6.49
CA ARG A 290 21.37 18.33 7.95
C ARG A 290 22.74 17.84 8.40
N GLU A 291 23.39 16.97 7.63
CA GLU A 291 24.77 16.57 7.92
C GLU A 291 25.75 17.73 7.73
N ALA A 292 25.53 18.56 6.71
CA ALA A 292 26.33 19.77 6.47
C ALA A 292 26.05 20.87 7.50
N ASP A 293 24.83 20.95 8.02
CA ASP A 293 24.38 21.93 9.02
C ASP A 293 24.87 21.61 10.44
N LYS A 294 25.37 20.38 10.68
CA LYS A 294 25.94 20.05 11.97
C LYS A 294 27.06 21.04 12.29
N PRO A 295 27.03 21.72 13.45
CA PRO A 295 28.11 22.59 13.84
C PRO A 295 29.41 21.80 13.76
N GLN A 296 30.39 22.31 13.01
CA GLN A 296 31.77 21.87 13.17
C GLN A 296 32.19 22.21 14.59
N THR A 297 31.97 21.27 15.50
CA THR A 297 32.42 21.40 16.88
C THR A 297 33.94 21.30 16.87
N ASP A 298 34.62 22.28 17.46
CA ASP A 298 36.05 22.27 17.83
C ASP A 298 36.38 21.18 18.89
N ASP A 299 35.75 20.01 18.81
CA ASP A 299 35.62 19.01 19.87
C ASP A 299 36.73 17.96 19.83
N ASN A 300 37.95 18.46 19.82
CA ASN A 300 39.14 17.62 19.92
C ASN A 300 40.03 18.05 21.10
N THR A 301 39.48 18.83 22.04
CA THR A 301 40.18 19.25 23.26
C THR A 301 39.83 18.33 24.44
N VAL A 302 40.81 17.58 24.94
CA VAL A 302 40.68 16.68 26.10
C VAL A 302 41.47 17.26 27.27
N ILE A 303 40.82 17.48 28.42
CA ILE A 303 41.51 17.80 29.67
C ILE A 303 41.97 16.49 30.31
N ASN A 304 43.28 16.36 30.53
CA ASN A 304 43.89 15.20 31.17
C ASN A 304 43.77 15.31 32.71
N PRO A 305 43.75 14.19 33.46
CA PRO A 305 43.65 14.21 34.93
C PRO A 305 44.76 14.98 35.65
N ASP A 306 45.91 15.17 35.00
CA ASP A 306 47.02 15.96 35.54
C ASP A 306 46.84 17.48 35.32
N GLY A 307 45.73 17.89 34.71
CA GLY A 307 45.38 19.27 34.37
C GLY A 307 46.01 19.80 33.07
N THR A 308 46.75 18.97 32.33
CA THR A 308 47.18 19.33 30.97
C THR A 308 46.03 19.19 29.97
N LYS A 309 46.08 19.90 28.84
CA LYS A 309 45.06 19.76 27.77
C LYS A 309 45.67 19.24 26.49
N THR A 310 44.98 18.32 25.82
CA THR A 310 45.35 17.78 24.51
C THR A 310 44.36 18.31 23.48
N VAL A 311 44.85 18.96 22.44
CA VAL A 311 44.04 19.46 21.32
C VAL A 311 44.42 18.68 20.07
N THR A 312 43.44 18.05 19.42
CA THR A 312 43.61 17.41 18.11
C THR A 312 43.04 18.34 17.01
N LYS A 313 43.78 18.53 15.92
CA LYS A 313 43.32 19.31 14.77
C LYS A 313 43.43 18.45 13.52
N VAL A 314 42.34 18.35 12.77
CA VAL A 314 42.32 17.73 11.45
C VAL A 314 42.44 18.82 10.41
N ARG A 315 43.34 18.63 9.45
CA ARG A 315 43.59 19.56 8.35
C ARG A 315 43.65 18.80 7.05
N GLU A 316 43.17 19.42 5.98
CA GLU A 316 43.33 18.92 4.63
C GLU A 316 44.26 19.86 3.87
N ASP A 317 45.28 19.30 3.21
CA ASP A 317 46.15 20.10 2.33
C ASP A 317 45.50 20.31 0.96
N SER A 318 46.04 21.24 0.16
CA SER A 318 45.55 21.58 -1.18
C SER A 318 45.59 20.43 -2.19
N LYS A 319 46.02 19.22 -1.78
CA LYS A 319 46.08 18.00 -2.59
C LYS A 319 45.17 16.90 -2.04
N GLY A 320 44.28 17.22 -1.09
CA GLY A 320 43.34 16.28 -0.49
C GLY A 320 43.95 15.32 0.52
N SER A 321 45.18 15.58 1.00
CA SER A 321 45.78 14.76 2.07
C SER A 321 45.32 15.24 3.43
N ILE A 322 44.78 14.31 4.23
CA ILE A 322 44.40 14.58 5.61
C ILE A 322 45.63 14.47 6.54
N GLU A 323 45.88 15.53 7.30
CA GLU A 323 46.85 15.60 8.40
C GLU A 323 46.12 15.75 9.74
N ILE A 324 46.61 15.05 10.77
CA ILE A 324 46.09 15.14 12.14
C ILE A 324 47.23 15.64 13.02
N VAL A 325 47.03 16.77 13.69
CA VAL A 325 47.99 17.37 14.62
C VAL A 325 47.46 17.23 16.03
N VAL A 326 48.20 16.54 16.89
CA VAL A 326 47.88 16.39 18.31
C VAL A 326 48.86 17.20 19.13
N THR A 327 48.38 18.28 19.75
CA THR A 327 49.20 19.17 20.59
C THR A 327 48.77 19.07 22.04
N THR A 328 49.72 18.81 22.94
CA THR A 328 49.47 18.86 24.38
C THR A 328 50.04 20.15 24.95
N TYR A 329 49.25 20.83 25.76
CA TYR A 329 49.59 22.07 26.46
C TYR A 329 49.69 21.80 27.96
N ASP A 330 50.63 22.45 28.62
CA ASP A 330 50.66 22.47 30.08
C ASP A 330 49.55 23.35 30.67
N LYS A 331 49.49 23.42 32.01
CA LYS A 331 48.50 24.21 32.75
C LYS A 331 48.59 25.72 32.48
N ALA A 332 49.71 26.19 31.93
CA ALA A 332 49.96 27.58 31.56
C ALA A 332 49.77 27.80 30.04
N ASP A 333 49.07 26.89 29.36
CA ASP A 333 48.77 26.94 27.93
C ASP A 333 49.99 26.97 27.01
N LYS A 334 51.13 26.46 27.48
CA LYS A 334 52.33 26.31 26.66
C LYS A 334 52.38 24.93 26.03
N ALA A 335 52.58 24.87 24.71
CA ALA A 335 52.74 23.60 23.99
C ALA A 335 53.98 22.83 24.50
N ILE A 336 53.75 21.63 25.05
CA ILE A 336 54.78 20.74 25.60
C ILE A 336 55.08 19.54 24.70
N SER A 337 54.12 19.14 23.87
CA SER A 337 54.33 18.16 22.80
C SER A 337 53.42 18.39 21.60
N GLU A 338 53.90 18.03 20.42
CA GLU A 338 53.17 18.09 19.15
C GLU A 338 53.50 16.83 18.32
N TYR A 339 52.47 16.16 17.83
CA TYR A 339 52.55 14.98 16.98
C TYR A 339 51.79 15.25 15.67
N ASP A 340 52.50 15.21 14.54
CA ASP A 340 51.92 15.41 13.21
C ASP A 340 51.79 14.05 12.53
N TYR A 341 50.55 13.64 12.25
CA TYR A 341 50.21 12.41 11.56
C TYR A 341 49.71 12.71 10.15
N GLN A 342 49.97 11.79 9.21
CA GLN A 342 49.33 11.78 7.90
C GLN A 342 48.43 10.56 7.78
N LEU A 343 47.23 10.73 7.26
CA LEU A 343 46.33 9.63 6.92
C LEU A 343 46.84 8.90 5.68
N ALA A 344 47.05 7.59 5.80
CA ALA A 344 47.35 6.71 4.69
C ALA A 344 46.05 6.24 4.02
N LYS A 345 46.12 5.87 2.72
CA LYS A 345 44.99 5.35 1.92
C LYS A 345 44.23 4.18 2.57
N SER A 346 44.85 3.46 3.51
CA SER A 346 44.28 2.32 4.25
C SER A 346 43.55 2.70 5.55
N GLY A 347 43.25 3.98 5.79
CA GLY A 347 42.58 4.43 7.03
C GLY A 347 43.46 4.35 8.29
N THR A 348 44.77 4.34 8.13
CA THR A 348 45.77 4.25 9.21
C THR A 348 46.67 5.49 9.26
N LEU A 349 47.32 5.76 10.39
CA LEU A 349 48.19 6.93 10.55
C LEU A 349 49.68 6.61 10.43
N ASP A 350 50.35 7.49 9.68
CA ASP A 350 51.79 7.59 9.60
C ASP A 350 52.27 8.80 10.45
N LEU A 351 53.07 8.57 11.49
CA LEU A 351 53.66 9.65 12.27
C LEU A 351 54.78 10.34 11.47
N LYS A 352 54.50 11.57 11.01
CA LYS A 352 55.38 12.39 10.15
C LYS A 352 56.41 13.14 10.98
N LYS A 353 56.00 13.70 12.11
CA LYS A 353 56.85 14.52 12.97
C LYS A 353 56.39 14.44 14.42
N VAL A 354 57.35 14.47 15.34
CA VAL A 354 57.12 14.64 16.77
C VAL A 354 58.07 15.69 17.33
N SER A 355 57.53 16.57 18.16
CA SER A 355 58.26 17.59 18.91
C SER A 355 57.87 17.46 20.36
N VAL A 356 58.82 17.16 21.24
CA VAL A 356 58.59 17.11 22.70
C VAL A 356 59.69 17.85 23.44
N ASN A 357 59.31 18.50 24.54
CA ASN A 357 60.26 19.13 25.46
C ASN A 357 60.74 18.19 26.57
N ASN A 358 60.13 17.01 26.71
CA ASN A 358 60.43 16.01 27.75
C ASN A 358 61.54 15.01 27.32
N LYS A 359 62.09 14.24 28.27
CA LYS A 359 63.09 13.19 28.09
C LYS A 359 62.52 11.88 27.52
N LYS A 360 61.19 11.72 27.45
CA LYS A 360 60.51 10.53 26.93
C LYS A 360 59.53 10.89 25.81
N VAL A 361 59.56 10.13 24.71
CA VAL A 361 58.52 10.14 23.67
C VAL A 361 57.69 8.88 23.80
N VAL A 362 56.38 9.03 23.89
CA VAL A 362 55.42 7.93 23.83
C VAL A 362 54.66 8.04 22.52
N ILE A 363 54.65 6.96 21.74
CA ILE A 363 53.90 6.85 20.50
C ILE A 363 52.68 5.97 20.81
N PRO A 364 51.46 6.52 20.74
CA PRO A 364 50.27 5.78 21.13
C PRO A 364 49.93 4.67 20.12
N ASP A 365 49.12 3.72 20.56
CA ASP A 365 48.59 2.65 19.70
C ASP A 365 47.59 3.22 18.68
N THR A 366 46.78 4.19 19.12
CA THR A 366 45.70 4.81 18.37
C THR A 366 45.60 6.30 18.69
N VAL A 367 45.06 7.08 17.77
CA VAL A 367 44.72 8.51 17.92
C VAL A 367 43.23 8.66 17.63
N LYS A 368 42.53 9.48 18.42
CA LYS A 368 41.14 9.87 18.16
C LYS A 368 41.12 11.26 17.55
N ALA A 369 40.34 11.44 16.48
CA ALA A 369 40.08 12.72 15.84
C ALA A 369 38.70 12.67 15.18
N ASP A 370 37.89 13.71 15.36
CA ASP A 370 36.56 13.87 14.74
C ASP A 370 35.67 12.65 14.94
N GLY A 371 35.59 12.17 16.18
CA GLY A 371 34.82 10.98 16.57
C GLY A 371 35.38 9.63 16.06
N LYS A 372 36.42 9.63 15.22
CA LYS A 372 37.03 8.42 14.64
C LYS A 372 38.30 8.00 15.37
N THR A 373 38.53 6.69 15.47
CA THR A 373 39.74 6.11 16.07
C THR A 373 40.65 5.53 14.99
N TYR A 374 41.89 6.02 14.92
CA TYR A 374 42.87 5.60 13.91
C TYR A 374 44.04 4.86 14.52
N LYS A 375 44.52 3.80 13.86
CA LYS A 375 45.72 3.04 14.29
C LYS A 375 46.99 3.72 13.80
N VAL A 376 47.95 3.95 14.70
CA VAL A 376 49.30 4.44 14.33
C VAL A 376 50.13 3.25 13.88
N THR A 377 50.49 3.20 12.60
CA THR A 377 51.11 2.01 12.00
C THR A 377 52.52 2.22 11.47
N ARG A 378 52.91 3.48 11.19
CA ARG A 378 54.20 3.79 10.57
C ARG A 378 54.88 4.98 11.21
N LEU A 379 56.21 4.89 11.35
CA LEU A 379 57.07 6.01 11.75
C LEU A 379 57.88 6.47 10.56
N LYS A 380 57.67 7.71 10.11
CA LYS A 380 58.31 8.23 8.90
C LYS A 380 59.78 8.61 9.10
N LYS A 381 60.49 8.74 7.98
CA LYS A 381 61.88 9.21 7.93
C LYS A 381 62.02 10.53 8.72
N GLY A 382 62.87 10.53 9.74
CA GLY A 382 63.19 11.71 10.53
C GLY A 382 62.03 12.28 11.35
N PHE A 383 61.05 11.47 11.74
CA PHE A 383 59.94 11.97 12.56
C PHE A 383 60.42 12.60 13.88
N MET A 384 61.57 12.19 14.43
CA MET A 384 62.16 12.73 15.66
C MET A 384 63.20 13.86 15.47
N LYS A 385 63.22 14.54 14.31
CA LYS A 385 64.24 15.57 14.01
C LYS A 385 64.37 16.67 15.07
N LYS A 386 63.28 17.06 15.74
CA LYS A 386 63.27 18.11 16.77
C LYS A 386 63.51 17.60 18.21
N CYS A 387 63.63 16.29 18.40
CA CYS A 387 63.67 15.65 19.72
C CYS A 387 65.09 15.53 20.32
N LYS A 388 65.82 16.65 20.44
CA LYS A 388 67.25 16.66 20.83
C LYS A 388 67.52 16.21 22.28
N LYS A 389 66.54 16.34 23.18
CA LYS A 389 66.65 16.03 24.63
C LYS A 389 66.16 14.63 25.01
N VAL A 390 65.51 13.92 24.09
CA VAL A 390 64.83 12.65 24.37
C VAL A 390 65.86 11.54 24.64
N THR A 391 65.70 10.84 25.75
CA THR A 391 66.53 9.69 26.15
C THR A 391 65.81 8.36 26.01
N ALA A 392 64.48 8.35 25.99
CA ALA A 392 63.66 7.15 25.89
C ALA A 392 62.53 7.29 24.86
N VAL A 393 62.29 6.26 24.06
CA VAL A 393 61.18 6.18 23.10
C VAL A 393 60.36 4.93 23.39
N ASP A 394 59.04 5.07 23.45
CA ASP A 394 58.11 3.98 23.69
C ASP A 394 57.15 3.86 22.51
N VAL A 395 57.24 2.76 21.77
CA VAL A 395 56.55 2.55 20.49
C VAL A 395 55.33 1.65 20.71
N GLY A 396 54.15 2.18 20.35
CA GLY A 396 52.86 1.48 20.44
C GLY A 396 52.79 0.16 19.65
N LYS A 397 51.84 -0.70 20.04
CA LYS A 397 51.69 -2.08 19.56
C LYS A 397 51.25 -2.19 18.09
N ASN A 398 50.62 -1.13 17.55
CA ASN A 398 50.11 -1.11 16.18
C ASN A 398 51.18 -0.70 15.15
N VAL A 399 52.31 -0.13 15.59
CA VAL A 399 53.39 0.35 14.72
C VAL A 399 54.12 -0.83 14.09
N ASN A 400 53.90 -1.08 12.81
CA ASN A 400 54.50 -2.20 12.11
C ASN A 400 55.62 -1.79 11.14
N THR A 401 55.78 -0.50 10.85
CA THR A 401 56.81 -0.01 9.91
C THR A 401 57.60 1.15 10.51
N ILE A 402 58.93 1.07 10.46
CA ILE A 402 59.85 2.14 10.86
C ILE A 402 60.71 2.49 9.64
N ASP A 403 60.61 3.71 9.13
CA ASP A 403 61.28 4.11 7.89
C ASP A 403 62.80 4.35 8.06
N LYS A 404 63.49 4.49 6.93
CA LYS A 404 64.92 4.84 6.87
C LYS A 404 65.17 6.08 7.72
N ASN A 405 66.19 6.06 8.58
CA ASN A 405 66.58 7.22 9.40
C ASN A 405 65.45 7.79 10.28
N ALA A 406 64.50 6.97 10.74
CA ALA A 406 63.35 7.43 11.53
C ALA A 406 63.74 8.23 12.79
N LEU A 407 64.73 7.76 13.57
CA LEU A 407 65.15 8.43 14.81
C LEU A 407 66.23 9.52 14.61
N THR A 408 66.50 9.94 13.37
CA THR A 408 67.48 11.01 13.12
C THR A 408 67.08 12.31 13.84
N GLY A 409 68.04 12.92 14.54
CA GLY A 409 67.86 14.14 15.36
C GLY A 409 67.71 13.85 16.87
N ALA A 410 67.38 12.62 17.24
CA ALA A 410 67.23 12.21 18.64
C ALA A 410 68.56 11.71 19.25
N ASN A 411 69.57 12.58 19.31
CA ASN A 411 70.96 12.23 19.60
C ASN A 411 71.24 11.68 21.01
N LYS A 412 70.30 11.84 21.94
CA LYS A 412 70.44 11.39 23.34
C LYS A 412 69.66 10.12 23.66
N VAL A 413 69.00 9.49 22.68
CA VAL A 413 68.19 8.29 22.91
C VAL A 413 69.08 7.13 23.34
N LYS A 414 68.86 6.64 24.56
CA LYS A 414 69.53 5.49 25.16
C LYS A 414 68.62 4.27 25.26
N THR A 415 67.29 4.46 25.21
CA THR A 415 66.34 3.36 25.35
C THR A 415 65.22 3.48 24.33
N VAL A 416 64.94 2.38 23.61
CA VAL A 416 63.74 2.27 22.78
C VAL A 416 62.97 1.04 23.21
N THR A 417 61.68 1.18 23.47
CA THR A 417 60.78 0.06 23.75
C THR A 417 59.86 -0.17 22.57
N ILE A 418 59.82 -1.39 22.04
CA ILE A 418 58.98 -1.78 20.91
C ILE A 418 57.98 -2.84 21.37
N ARG A 419 56.69 -2.57 21.19
CA ARG A 419 55.58 -3.43 21.63
C ARG A 419 54.87 -4.16 20.49
N SER A 420 55.38 -4.04 19.27
CA SER A 420 54.68 -4.41 18.03
C SER A 420 55.40 -5.50 17.22
N LYS A 421 54.65 -6.13 16.31
CA LYS A 421 55.21 -7.02 15.28
C LYS A 421 55.62 -6.19 14.07
N LEU A 422 56.92 -6.03 13.84
CA LEU A 422 57.45 -5.23 12.74
C LEU A 422 57.38 -6.01 11.42
N LYS A 423 56.91 -5.32 10.39
CA LYS A 423 56.96 -5.74 8.98
C LYS A 423 58.24 -5.22 8.32
N LYS A 424 58.64 -3.98 8.63
CA LYS A 424 59.79 -3.33 7.99
C LYS A 424 60.50 -2.36 8.94
N VAL A 425 61.84 -2.40 8.92
CA VAL A 425 62.73 -1.41 9.54
C VAL A 425 63.70 -0.92 8.47
N GLY A 426 63.70 0.38 8.19
CA GLY A 426 64.54 0.98 7.16
C GLY A 426 66.00 1.13 7.60
N LYS A 427 66.91 1.15 6.61
CA LYS A 427 68.35 1.37 6.84
C LYS A 427 68.57 2.65 7.67
N GLY A 428 69.45 2.57 8.66
CA GLY A 428 69.79 3.65 9.57
C GLY A 428 68.69 4.10 10.53
N ALA A 429 67.55 3.39 10.64
CA ALA A 429 66.45 3.78 11.53
C ALA A 429 66.91 4.07 12.97
N PHE A 430 67.86 3.27 13.49
CA PHE A 430 68.44 3.39 14.83
C PHE A 430 69.89 3.89 14.84
N LYS A 431 70.42 4.41 13.72
CA LYS A 431 71.85 4.79 13.58
C LYS A 431 72.32 5.83 14.62
N VAL A 432 71.38 6.62 15.14
CA VAL A 432 71.65 7.63 16.17
C VAL A 432 72.03 7.02 17.52
N MET A 433 71.56 5.80 17.81
CA MET A 433 71.87 5.10 19.05
C MET A 433 73.28 4.51 18.98
N LYS A 434 74.27 5.23 19.52
CA LYS A 434 75.66 4.76 19.61
C LYS A 434 75.91 3.76 20.73
N LYS A 435 75.11 3.85 21.81
CA LYS A 435 75.10 2.93 22.95
C LYS A 435 73.73 2.98 23.59
N GLY A 436 73.27 1.90 24.20
CA GLY A 436 71.96 1.89 24.87
C GLY A 436 71.28 0.53 24.84
N THR A 437 69.96 0.55 24.90
CA THR A 437 69.15 -0.69 24.92
C THR A 437 67.87 -0.56 24.11
N ILE A 438 67.64 -1.51 23.21
CA ILE A 438 66.32 -1.73 22.62
C ILE A 438 65.63 -2.87 23.38
N LYS A 439 64.51 -2.53 24.03
CA LYS A 439 63.66 -3.46 24.75
C LYS A 439 62.49 -3.85 23.86
N MET A 440 62.19 -5.13 23.76
CA MET A 440 61.06 -5.61 22.97
C MET A 440 60.09 -6.38 23.85
N ASN A 441 58.92 -5.81 24.06
CA ASN A 441 57.84 -6.43 24.83
C ASN A 441 56.90 -7.17 23.85
N VAL A 442 57.34 -8.35 23.40
CA VAL A 442 56.68 -9.16 22.36
C VAL A 442 56.91 -10.66 22.61
N SER A 443 56.15 -11.51 21.92
CA SER A 443 56.32 -12.96 21.99
C SER A 443 57.71 -13.41 21.49
N LYS A 444 58.15 -14.63 21.87
CA LYS A 444 59.46 -15.18 21.46
C LYS A 444 59.64 -15.18 19.94
N LYS A 445 58.60 -15.58 19.20
CA LYS A 445 58.59 -15.65 17.73
C LYS A 445 58.69 -14.26 17.09
N VAL A 446 57.94 -13.28 17.62
CA VAL A 446 58.00 -11.90 17.12
C VAL A 446 59.34 -11.25 17.43
N TYR A 447 59.91 -11.53 18.60
CA TYR A 447 61.24 -11.05 18.98
C TYR A 447 62.30 -11.44 17.95
N GLN A 448 62.38 -12.72 17.59
CA GLN A 448 63.37 -13.21 16.62
C GLN A 448 63.20 -12.56 15.23
N LYS A 449 61.97 -12.33 14.80
CA LYS A 449 61.69 -11.65 13.52
C LYS A 449 62.14 -10.18 13.56
N ASN A 450 61.73 -9.46 14.58
CA ASN A 450 62.06 -8.05 14.74
C ASN A 450 63.57 -7.83 14.96
N LEU A 451 64.25 -8.74 15.68
CA LEU A 451 65.71 -8.70 15.90
C LEU A 451 66.45 -8.64 14.55
N LYS A 452 66.14 -9.57 13.65
CA LYS A 452 66.71 -9.60 12.28
C LYS A 452 66.47 -8.30 11.50
N LEU A 453 65.28 -7.69 11.64
CA LEU A 453 64.96 -6.42 10.97
C LEU A 453 65.75 -5.25 11.55
N ILE A 454 65.96 -5.23 12.87
CA ILE A 454 66.71 -4.19 13.56
C ILE A 454 68.21 -4.29 13.26
N GLU A 455 68.78 -5.50 13.25
CA GLU A 455 70.18 -5.75 12.86
C GLU A 455 70.43 -5.29 11.42
N LYS A 456 69.55 -5.69 10.48
CA LYS A 456 69.59 -5.24 9.07
C LYS A 456 69.44 -3.72 8.89
N SER A 457 68.96 -3.01 9.90
CA SER A 457 68.90 -1.54 9.86
C SER A 457 70.28 -0.90 10.00
N GLY A 458 71.34 -1.63 10.37
CA GLY A 458 72.66 -1.06 10.61
C GLY A 458 72.73 -0.32 11.96
N ILE A 459 72.12 -0.91 12.98
CA ILE A 459 72.28 -0.48 14.37
C ILE A 459 73.72 -0.74 14.85
N SER A 460 74.22 0.04 15.80
CA SER A 460 75.57 -0.16 16.36
C SER A 460 75.63 -1.39 17.27
N ASP A 461 76.73 -2.13 17.18
CA ASP A 461 77.00 -3.33 18.01
C ASP A 461 77.01 -3.04 19.52
N ASN A 462 77.26 -1.79 19.90
CA ASN A 462 77.23 -1.32 21.29
C ASN A 462 75.80 -1.14 21.86
N VAL A 463 74.76 -1.38 21.06
CA VAL A 463 73.36 -1.29 21.50
C VAL A 463 72.85 -2.68 21.88
N LYS A 464 72.50 -2.85 23.16
CA LYS A 464 71.96 -4.11 23.68
C LYS A 464 70.51 -4.29 23.20
N ILE A 465 70.21 -5.36 22.47
CA ILE A 465 68.83 -5.72 22.10
C ILE A 465 68.35 -6.83 23.03
N LYS A 466 67.25 -6.63 23.75
CA LYS A 466 66.72 -7.63 24.69
C LYS A 466 65.20 -7.78 24.64
N ARG A 467 64.75 -9.02 24.80
CA ARG A 467 63.34 -9.33 25.02
C ARG A 467 62.98 -9.06 26.47
N VAL A 468 61.86 -8.39 26.69
CA VAL A 468 61.28 -8.19 28.04
C VAL A 468 59.97 -8.97 28.09
N LYS A 469 59.76 -9.80 29.12
CA LYS A 469 58.44 -10.41 29.37
C LYS A 469 57.52 -9.32 29.91
N GLY A 470 56.47 -8.98 29.17
CA GLY A 470 55.43 -8.09 29.70
C GLY A 470 54.78 -8.73 30.93
N LYS A 471 54.59 -7.96 32.01
CA LYS A 471 53.56 -8.30 32.99
C LYS A 471 52.23 -8.24 32.22
N LYS A 472 51.43 -9.30 32.34
CA LYS A 472 50.10 -9.40 31.74
C LYS A 472 49.24 -8.22 32.18
#